data_AF-K2MYM1-F1
#
_entry.id   AF-K2MYM1-F1
#
_cell.length_a   1.000
_cell.length_b   1.000
_cell.length_c   1.000
_cell.angle_alpha   90.00
_cell.angle_beta   90.00
_cell.angle_gamma   90.00
#
_symmetry.space_group_name_H-M   'P 1'
#
loop_
_entity.id
_entity.type
_entity.pdbx_description
1 polymer ?
#
loop_
_entity_poly.entity_id
_entity_poly.type
_entity_poly.pdbx_seq_one_letter_code
_entity_poly.pdbx_strand_id
1 'polypeptide(L)'
;MIVGRYSREDTGTCKSTNEKIKSGLLLVKGNVSSDADKKIHLGDTDGLPCILGDQHNSLKRLIGGGGSGVKMNDGTLVFPVEGTQKESNKTVSLIIHSRDTASWTLSKGMSADGCSDPSVVEREKDKLMMMTACDDGRRRVYESGDKGESWTEALGTLSRVWSNRKGGEAKSVGSGVIKATIGGDGDDKKRDVMLVTLPVYPEKDNERRTCKLHLWLTDNTHIVDIGPVSGEGENVAASSLLYKSGNDVEGETNDNKEELIALYEKKGGEGKPSPDMVSVRLTAELQRVKKVLKTWKKVDERVSSLCPTLLSVKGTSAATACSAGKITAGLVGFFVRQLL
;
A
#
# COMPACT_ATOMS: atom_id res chain seq x y z
N MET A 1 7.35 13.98 7.52
CA MET A 1 6.79 12.94 8.41
C MET A 1 5.64 13.54 9.19
N ILE A 2 4.60 12.76 9.47
CA ILE A 2 3.51 13.18 10.36
C ILE A 2 3.54 12.29 11.60
N VAL A 3 3.52 12.91 12.77
CA VAL A 3 3.64 12.21 14.06
C VAL A 3 2.56 12.66 15.03
N GLY A 4 2.04 11.73 15.83
CA GLY A 4 1.10 12.06 16.90
C GLY A 4 1.85 12.50 18.16
N ARG A 5 1.42 13.60 18.76
CA ARG A 5 1.82 14.06 20.09
C ARG A 5 0.69 13.83 21.07
N TYR A 6 0.99 13.26 22.23
CA TYR A 6 0.03 13.00 23.30
C TYR A 6 0.59 13.52 24.62
N SER A 7 -0.17 14.37 25.29
CA SER A 7 0.06 14.79 26.67
C SER A 7 -1.11 14.36 27.56
N ARG A 8 -0.88 14.33 28.88
CA ARG A 8 -1.82 13.85 29.90
C ARG A 8 -2.91 14.88 30.26
N GLU A 9 -2.80 16.11 29.76
CA GLU A 9 -3.82 17.15 29.92
C GLU A 9 -4.87 17.03 28.79
N ASP A 10 -6.08 17.55 29.03
CA ASP A 10 -7.21 17.47 28.08
C ASP A 10 -6.78 17.70 26.63
N THR A 11 -7.36 16.92 25.72
CA THR A 11 -7.25 17.13 24.27
C THR A 11 -7.57 18.59 24.00
N GLY A 12 -6.53 19.40 23.75
CA GLY A 12 -6.72 20.81 23.46
C GLY A 12 -7.69 20.91 22.30
N THR A 13 -8.88 21.45 22.53
CA THR A 13 -9.69 21.99 21.44
C THR A 13 -8.77 22.86 20.61
N CYS A 14 -8.77 22.68 19.29
CA CYS A 14 -7.88 23.39 18.38
C CYS A 14 -8.04 24.91 18.58
N LYS A 15 -7.20 25.48 19.44
CA LYS A 15 -7.19 26.88 19.81
C LYS A 15 -5.81 27.39 19.43
N SER A 16 -5.80 28.16 18.34
CA SER A 16 -4.70 28.99 17.87
C SER A 16 -3.57 28.30 17.09
N THR A 17 -3.18 28.99 16.01
CA THR A 17 -2.03 28.77 15.13
C THR A 17 -0.68 29.05 15.79
N ASN A 18 -0.66 29.55 17.04
CA ASN A 18 0.53 29.98 17.77
C ASN A 18 0.64 29.40 19.20
N GLU A 19 -0.27 28.53 19.64
CA GLU A 19 -0.15 27.83 20.93
C GLU A 19 0.62 26.51 20.77
N LYS A 20 1.48 26.19 21.74
CA LYS A 20 2.17 24.89 21.81
C LYS A 20 1.12 23.77 21.80
N ILE A 21 0.92 23.11 20.67
CA ILE A 21 -0.02 21.98 20.53
C ILE A 21 0.29 20.95 21.63
N LYS A 22 -0.63 20.81 22.58
CA LYS A 22 -0.46 19.90 23.73
C LYS A 22 -0.59 18.43 23.29
N SER A 23 -1.61 18.15 22.48
CA SER A 23 -1.89 16.85 21.85
C SER A 23 -2.44 17.08 20.43
N GLY A 24 -2.02 16.27 19.45
CA GLY A 24 -2.44 16.43 18.05
C GLY A 24 -1.44 15.85 17.05
N LEU A 25 -1.63 16.11 15.76
CA LEU A 25 -0.69 15.73 14.71
C LEU A 25 0.35 16.85 14.48
N LEU A 26 1.61 16.47 14.35
CA LEU A 26 2.72 17.37 14.04
C LEU A 26 3.33 16.98 12.69
N LEU A 27 3.77 17.99 11.94
CA LEU A 27 4.56 17.84 10.73
C LEU A 27 6.04 18.05 11.07
N VAL A 28 6.87 17.11 10.63
CA VAL A 28 8.33 17.22 10.70
C VAL A 28 8.89 17.16 9.29
N LYS A 29 9.62 18.19 8.90
CA LYS A 29 10.33 18.26 7.61
C LYS A 29 11.78 17.84 7.82
N GLY A 30 12.24 16.88 7.03
CA GLY A 30 13.63 16.45 7.03
C GLY A 30 14.29 16.78 5.69
N ASN A 31 15.52 17.30 5.72
CA ASN A 31 16.34 17.48 4.53
C ASN A 31 17.49 16.46 4.54
N VAL A 32 17.71 15.80 3.40
CA VAL A 32 18.77 14.79 3.23
C VAL A 32 19.88 15.43 2.41
N SER A 33 21.11 15.47 2.93
CA SER A 33 22.25 16.02 2.18
C SER A 33 22.65 15.11 1.01
N SER A 34 23.16 15.73 -0.05
CA SER A 34 23.71 15.05 -1.23
C SER A 34 25.22 14.75 -1.12
N ASP A 35 25.84 15.11 0.00
CA ASP A 35 27.28 14.95 0.21
C ASP A 35 27.68 13.48 0.40
N ALA A 36 28.99 13.20 0.29
CA ALA A 36 29.55 11.87 0.55
C ALA A 36 29.14 11.33 1.93
N ASP A 37 29.13 12.22 2.93
CA ASP A 37 28.54 11.98 4.25
C ASP A 37 27.06 12.35 4.24
N LYS A 38 26.20 11.39 3.87
CA LYS A 38 24.75 11.58 3.85
C LYS A 38 24.23 11.86 5.26
N LYS A 39 23.74 13.08 5.49
CA LYS A 39 23.18 13.57 6.75
C LYS A 39 21.70 13.83 6.59
N ILE A 40 20.93 13.63 7.67
CA ILE A 40 19.51 13.97 7.73
C ILE A 40 19.34 15.07 8.76
N HIS A 41 18.94 16.25 8.29
CA HIS A 41 18.61 17.38 9.14
C HIS A 41 17.09 17.41 9.35
N LEU A 42 16.65 17.11 10.57
CA LEU A 42 15.25 17.25 10.96
C LEU A 42 15.02 18.71 11.40
N GLY A 43 14.12 19.39 10.71
CA GLY A 43 13.66 20.71 11.09
C GLY A 43 12.70 20.67 12.28
N ASP A 44 12.31 21.86 12.72
CA ASP A 44 11.36 22.02 13.81
C ASP A 44 10.00 21.38 13.50
N THR A 45 9.31 21.01 14.58
CA THR A 45 7.97 20.44 14.48
C THR A 45 6.95 21.56 14.38
N ASP A 46 6.27 21.64 13.24
CA ASP A 46 5.12 22.51 13.11
C ASP A 46 3.86 21.73 13.47
N GLY A 47 3.00 22.34 14.27
CA GLY A 47 1.66 21.83 14.44
C GLY A 47 0.96 21.76 13.08
N LEU A 48 0.29 20.65 12.75
CA LEU A 48 -0.64 20.67 11.63
C LEU A 48 -1.72 21.72 12.00
N PRO A 49 -1.85 22.81 11.23
CA PRO A 49 -2.80 23.87 11.56
C PRO A 49 -4.20 23.28 11.76
N CYS A 50 -5.05 23.96 12.54
CA CYS A 50 -6.46 23.65 12.78
C CYS A 50 -7.36 23.66 11.52
N ILE A 51 -6.79 23.47 10.33
CA ILE A 51 -7.40 23.59 9.00
C ILE A 51 -7.91 22.21 8.52
N LEU A 52 -8.09 21.24 9.42
CA LEU A 52 -8.69 19.93 9.07
C LEU A 52 -10.20 20.03 8.74
N GLY A 53 -10.77 21.24 8.73
CA GLY A 53 -12.15 21.52 8.33
C GLY A 53 -13.21 21.00 9.32
N ASP A 54 -14.48 21.21 8.98
CA ASP A 54 -15.62 20.81 9.80
C ASP A 54 -15.66 19.31 10.08
N GLN A 55 -15.08 18.50 9.20
CA GLN A 55 -15.04 17.06 9.35
C GLN A 55 -14.24 16.61 10.58
N HIS A 56 -13.21 17.35 10.98
CA HIS A 56 -12.53 17.07 12.24
C HIS A 56 -13.50 17.16 13.44
N ASN A 57 -14.56 17.98 13.34
CA ASN A 57 -15.55 18.13 14.40
C ASN A 57 -16.44 16.89 14.57
N SER A 58 -16.50 15.96 13.61
CA SER A 58 -17.21 14.69 13.77
C SER A 58 -16.36 13.58 14.39
N LEU A 59 -15.06 13.82 14.60
CA LEU A 59 -14.10 12.86 15.14
C LEU A 59 -13.72 13.16 16.61
N LYS A 60 -13.60 12.12 17.43
CA LYS A 60 -13.07 12.19 18.81
C LYS A 60 -11.56 12.24 18.85
N ARG A 61 -10.93 11.60 17.86
CA ARG A 61 -9.50 11.43 17.76
C ARG A 61 -9.12 11.28 16.29
N LEU A 62 -7.96 11.82 15.93
CA LEU A 62 -7.32 11.63 14.64
C LEU A 62 -5.84 11.28 14.88
N ILE A 63 -5.36 10.21 14.26
CA ILE A 63 -3.99 9.72 14.38
C ILE A 63 -3.41 9.41 13.01
N GLY A 64 -2.08 9.35 12.88
CA GLY A 64 -1.45 8.82 11.67
C GLY A 64 -1.72 7.32 11.54
N GLY A 65 -1.98 6.84 10.33
CA GLY A 65 -2.22 5.41 10.04
C GLY A 65 -0.96 4.54 10.05
N GLY A 66 0.21 5.14 10.30
CA GLY A 66 1.50 4.47 10.20
C GLY A 66 1.97 4.30 8.75
N GLY A 67 3.12 3.64 8.58
CA GLY A 67 3.69 3.35 7.26
C GLY A 67 4.14 4.59 6.47
N SER A 68 4.00 4.52 5.15
CA SER A 68 4.47 5.52 4.20
C SER A 68 3.31 6.35 3.64
N GLY A 69 3.50 7.67 3.54
CA GLY A 69 2.68 8.51 2.67
C GLY A 69 3.13 8.42 1.21
N VAL A 70 2.37 9.06 0.31
CA VAL A 70 2.69 9.13 -1.12
C VAL A 70 2.77 10.58 -1.59
N LYS A 71 3.74 10.86 -2.48
CA LYS A 71 3.71 12.07 -3.31
C LYS A 71 3.08 11.69 -4.64
N MET A 72 1.93 12.28 -4.94
CA MET A 72 1.23 12.07 -6.18
C MET A 72 1.96 12.74 -7.36
N ASN A 73 1.65 12.31 -8.58
CA ASN A 73 2.21 12.86 -9.82
C ASN A 73 1.96 14.37 -9.98
N ASP A 74 0.85 14.88 -9.46
CA ASP A 74 0.52 16.31 -9.48
C ASP A 74 1.24 17.14 -8.40
N GLY A 75 2.10 16.49 -7.61
CA GLY A 75 2.87 17.07 -6.50
C GLY A 75 2.18 17.02 -5.14
N THR A 76 0.92 16.58 -5.05
CA THR A 76 0.18 16.49 -3.79
C THR A 76 0.84 15.45 -2.85
N LEU A 77 1.13 15.84 -1.62
CA LEU A 77 1.51 14.92 -0.55
C LEU A 77 0.27 14.37 0.11
N VAL A 78 0.23 13.05 0.35
CA VAL A 78 -0.89 12.36 0.97
C VAL A 78 -0.38 11.44 2.07
N PHE A 79 -0.98 11.53 3.25
CA PHE A 79 -0.71 10.64 4.37
C PHE A 79 -1.99 9.93 4.82
N PRO A 80 -1.93 8.62 5.08
CA PRO A 80 -3.04 7.89 5.65
C PRO A 80 -3.21 8.25 7.13
N VAL A 81 -4.46 8.40 7.57
CA VAL A 81 -4.82 8.73 8.96
C VAL A 81 -6.01 7.89 9.41
N GLU A 82 -6.14 7.72 10.72
CA GLU A 82 -7.28 7.03 11.33
C GLU A 82 -8.04 7.98 12.24
N GLY A 83 -9.36 7.95 12.11
CA GLY A 83 -10.30 8.70 12.94
C GLY A 83 -11.13 7.78 13.82
N THR A 84 -11.54 8.27 15.00
CA THR A 84 -12.61 7.65 15.79
C THR A 84 -13.85 8.52 15.72
N GLN A 85 -14.96 8.01 15.18
CA GLN A 85 -16.18 8.78 15.03
C GLN A 85 -16.85 9.09 16.38
N LYS A 86 -17.42 10.30 16.52
CA LYS A 86 -18.11 10.73 17.75
C LYS A 86 -19.38 9.94 18.05
N GLU A 87 -20.19 9.72 17.03
CA GLU A 87 -21.52 9.12 17.17
C GLU A 87 -21.43 7.60 17.37
N SER A 88 -20.67 6.90 16.51
CA SER A 88 -20.60 5.44 16.54
C SER A 88 -19.48 4.88 17.41
N ASN A 89 -18.49 5.69 17.83
CA ASN A 89 -17.23 5.23 18.42
C ASN A 89 -16.44 4.25 17.54
N LYS A 90 -16.75 4.17 16.24
CA LYS A 90 -16.06 3.28 15.31
C LYS A 90 -14.83 3.94 14.72
N THR A 91 -13.80 3.12 14.51
CA THR A 91 -12.60 3.53 13.77
C THR A 91 -12.93 3.60 12.28
N VAL A 92 -12.40 4.62 11.63
CA VAL A 92 -12.48 4.83 10.18
C VAL A 92 -11.13 5.29 9.67
N SER A 93 -10.84 4.99 8.41
CA SER A 93 -9.62 5.39 7.72
C SER A 93 -9.91 6.56 6.79
N LEU A 94 -9.03 7.55 6.81
CA LEU A 94 -9.08 8.74 5.97
C LEU A 94 -7.68 9.07 5.44
N ILE A 95 -7.57 10.17 4.70
CA ILE A 95 -6.29 10.75 4.32
C ILE A 95 -6.23 12.23 4.70
N ILE A 96 -5.01 12.70 4.95
CA ILE A 96 -4.69 14.13 4.94
C ILE A 96 -3.76 14.43 3.78
N HIS A 97 -3.98 15.57 3.15
CA HIS A 97 -3.25 15.92 1.94
C HIS A 97 -2.94 17.42 1.83
N SER A 98 -1.86 17.72 1.11
CA SER A 98 -1.36 19.09 0.94
C SER A 98 -0.50 19.22 -0.31
N ARG A 99 -0.57 20.36 -0.98
CA ARG A 99 0.29 20.68 -2.14
C ARG A 99 1.46 21.60 -1.79
N ASP A 100 1.30 22.45 -0.78
CA ASP A 100 2.25 23.49 -0.39
C ASP A 100 2.88 23.26 0.99
N THR A 101 2.43 22.24 1.73
CA THR A 101 2.76 21.93 3.13
C THR A 101 2.40 23.01 4.15
N ALA A 102 1.85 24.14 3.71
CA ALA A 102 1.39 25.25 4.54
C ALA A 102 -0.08 25.05 4.96
N SER A 103 -0.89 24.47 4.07
CA SER A 103 -2.29 24.12 4.32
C SER A 103 -2.50 22.62 4.15
N TRP A 104 -3.24 22.01 5.07
CA TRP A 104 -3.55 20.57 5.05
C TRP A 104 -5.05 20.38 5.10
N THR A 105 -5.55 19.45 4.28
CA THR A 105 -6.97 19.14 4.20
C THR A 105 -7.21 17.69 4.59
N LEU A 106 -8.17 17.46 5.48
CA LEU A 106 -8.71 16.14 5.80
C LEU A 106 -9.77 15.75 4.77
N SER A 107 -9.73 14.50 4.30
CA SER A 107 -10.63 14.01 3.26
C SER A 107 -12.05 13.77 3.76
N LYS A 108 -13.08 14.33 3.10
CA LYS A 108 -14.50 14.22 3.50
C LYS A 108 -15.05 12.81 3.54
N GLY A 109 -14.68 12.01 2.55
CA GLY A 109 -14.97 10.59 2.51
C GLY A 109 -14.06 9.81 3.46
N MET A 110 -14.57 8.68 3.93
CA MET A 110 -13.86 7.76 4.81
C MET A 110 -14.19 6.31 4.44
N SER A 111 -13.40 5.37 4.97
CA SER A 111 -13.73 3.95 4.88
C SER A 111 -14.98 3.58 5.70
N ALA A 112 -15.48 2.36 5.51
CA ALA A 112 -16.53 1.82 6.37
C ALA A 112 -16.11 1.73 7.85
N ASP A 113 -17.11 1.73 8.74
CA ASP A 113 -16.93 1.53 10.16
C ASP A 113 -16.12 0.27 10.50
N GLY A 114 -15.17 0.43 11.42
CA GLY A 114 -14.31 -0.65 11.89
C GLY A 114 -13.12 -0.93 10.98
N CYS A 115 -12.75 -0.02 10.08
CA CYS A 115 -11.57 -0.16 9.21
C CYS A 115 -10.42 0.77 9.66
N SER A 116 -9.25 0.19 9.90
CA SER A 116 -8.02 0.84 10.37
C SER A 116 -6.80 0.40 9.56
N ASP A 117 -5.62 0.80 10.03
CA ASP A 117 -4.29 0.53 9.47
C ASP A 117 -4.19 0.88 7.97
N PRO A 118 -4.61 2.10 7.58
CA PRO A 118 -4.66 2.47 6.17
C PRO A 118 -3.28 2.56 5.54
N SER A 119 -3.14 1.97 4.35
CA SER A 119 -2.00 2.13 3.46
C SER A 119 -2.46 2.74 2.15
N VAL A 120 -1.74 3.75 1.64
CA VAL A 120 -2.16 4.51 0.45
C VAL A 120 -1.11 4.48 -0.66
N VAL A 121 -1.58 4.40 -1.90
CA VAL A 121 -0.75 4.54 -3.10
C VAL A 121 -1.51 5.29 -4.18
N GLU A 122 -0.79 5.99 -5.06
CA GLU A 122 -1.35 6.46 -6.33
C GLU A 122 -1.19 5.33 -7.36
N ARG A 123 -2.29 4.67 -7.74
CA ARG A 123 -2.24 3.51 -8.63
C ARG A 123 -2.14 3.96 -10.10
N GLU A 124 -3.12 4.72 -10.54
CA GLU A 124 -3.17 5.37 -11.84
C GLU A 124 -3.06 6.88 -11.64
N LYS A 125 -2.79 7.62 -12.72
CA LYS A 125 -2.75 9.07 -12.67
C LYS A 125 -4.00 9.63 -12.00
N ASP A 126 -3.80 10.42 -10.95
CA ASP A 126 -4.84 11.08 -10.16
C ASP A 126 -5.83 10.12 -9.47
N LYS A 127 -5.52 8.81 -9.37
CA LYS A 127 -6.33 7.82 -8.65
C LYS A 127 -5.59 7.27 -7.44
N LEU A 128 -6.07 7.64 -6.27
CA LEU A 128 -5.63 7.09 -5.01
C LEU A 128 -6.32 5.76 -4.73
N MET A 129 -5.55 4.87 -4.13
CA MET A 129 -6.06 3.63 -3.57
C MET A 129 -5.69 3.58 -2.09
N MET A 130 -6.64 3.17 -1.25
CA MET A 130 -6.45 2.99 0.19
C MET A 130 -6.82 1.55 0.57
N MET A 131 -5.84 0.79 1.06
CA MET A 131 -6.07 -0.53 1.66
C MET A 131 -6.21 -0.38 3.16
N THR A 132 -7.24 -1.01 3.74
CA THR A 132 -7.55 -0.96 5.18
C THR A 132 -7.76 -2.38 5.70
N ALA A 133 -7.47 -2.61 6.98
CA ALA A 133 -7.84 -3.82 7.70
C ALA A 133 -9.13 -3.54 8.49
N CYS A 134 -10.13 -4.41 8.36
CA CYS A 134 -11.45 -4.17 8.96
C CYS A 134 -11.85 -5.23 9.99
N ASP A 135 -12.72 -4.86 10.92
CA ASP A 135 -13.26 -5.69 12.02
C ASP A 135 -13.94 -6.98 11.53
N ASP A 136 -14.44 -7.00 10.29
CA ASP A 136 -15.03 -8.20 9.67
C ASP A 136 -13.98 -9.25 9.26
N GLY A 137 -12.70 -8.97 9.52
CA GLY A 137 -11.55 -9.78 9.20
C GLY A 137 -11.09 -9.63 7.76
N ARG A 138 -11.75 -8.81 6.92
CA ARG A 138 -11.34 -8.61 5.53
C ARG A 138 -10.55 -7.33 5.40
N ARG A 139 -9.61 -7.34 4.46
CA ARG A 139 -9.00 -6.09 3.99
C ARG A 139 -9.87 -5.49 2.92
N ARG A 140 -10.28 -4.24 3.12
CA ARG A 140 -11.06 -3.49 2.13
C ARG A 140 -10.17 -2.51 1.42
N VAL A 141 -10.31 -2.48 0.11
CA VAL A 141 -9.55 -1.58 -0.77
C VAL A 141 -10.54 -0.60 -1.38
N TYR A 142 -10.22 0.68 -1.28
CA TYR A 142 -11.02 1.78 -1.79
C TYR A 142 -10.26 2.57 -2.83
N GLU A 143 -10.97 3.09 -3.83
CA GLU A 143 -10.44 3.96 -4.86
C GLU A 143 -11.08 5.35 -4.75
N SER A 144 -10.29 6.38 -5.02
CA SER A 144 -10.73 7.77 -5.07
C SER A 144 -9.99 8.52 -6.17
N GLY A 145 -10.75 9.18 -7.06
CA GLY A 145 -10.23 10.10 -8.07
C GLY A 145 -10.29 11.58 -7.63
N ASP A 146 -10.80 11.84 -6.43
CA ASP A 146 -11.12 13.17 -5.90
C ASP A 146 -10.42 13.43 -4.56
N LYS A 147 -9.29 12.75 -4.33
CA LYS A 147 -8.44 12.91 -3.13
C LYS A 147 -9.23 12.72 -1.82
N GLY A 148 -10.11 11.73 -1.84
CA GLY A 148 -10.89 11.27 -0.70
C GLY A 148 -12.11 12.13 -0.40
N GLU A 149 -12.60 12.97 -1.33
CA GLU A 149 -13.94 13.53 -1.20
C GLU A 149 -15.00 12.41 -1.23
N SER A 150 -14.77 11.38 -2.06
CA SER A 150 -15.54 10.14 -2.06
C SER A 150 -14.63 8.92 -2.23
N TRP A 151 -15.07 7.78 -1.68
CA TRP A 151 -14.37 6.50 -1.79
C TRP A 151 -15.32 5.44 -2.34
N THR A 152 -14.86 4.69 -3.34
CA THR A 152 -15.58 3.53 -3.87
C THR A 152 -14.83 2.26 -3.48
N GLU A 153 -15.51 1.30 -2.86
CA GLU A 153 -14.89 0.00 -2.54
C GLU A 153 -14.60 -0.78 -3.84
N ALA A 154 -13.36 -1.20 -4.03
CA ALA A 154 -12.85 -1.90 -5.21
C ALA A 154 -13.27 -3.39 -5.24
N LEU A 155 -14.59 -3.65 -5.21
CA LEU A 155 -15.18 -4.99 -5.13
C LEU A 155 -14.90 -5.87 -6.36
N GLY A 156 -14.62 -5.26 -7.51
CA GLY A 156 -14.32 -5.98 -8.75
C GLY A 156 -12.86 -6.41 -8.90
N THR A 157 -11.97 -6.00 -8.00
CA THR A 157 -10.52 -6.24 -8.15
C THR A 157 -9.89 -6.73 -6.85
N LEU A 158 -9.62 -5.83 -5.89
CA LEU A 158 -8.72 -6.09 -4.77
C LEU A 158 -9.42 -6.13 -3.40
N SER A 159 -10.60 -5.53 -3.27
CA SER A 159 -11.29 -5.50 -1.99
C SER A 159 -11.72 -6.91 -1.58
N ARG A 160 -11.51 -7.24 -0.30
CA ARG A 160 -11.89 -8.52 0.33
C ARG A 160 -11.14 -9.74 -0.20
N VAL A 161 -10.13 -9.56 -1.05
CA VAL A 161 -9.22 -10.63 -1.49
C VAL A 161 -8.41 -11.16 -0.30
N TRP A 162 -7.81 -10.24 0.47
CA TRP A 162 -7.01 -10.60 1.64
C TRP A 162 -7.83 -10.54 2.91
N SER A 163 -7.63 -11.53 3.78
CA SER A 163 -8.33 -11.62 5.06
C SER A 163 -7.34 -11.89 6.20
N ASN A 164 -7.60 -11.27 7.34
CA ASN A 164 -7.03 -11.59 8.63
C ASN A 164 -7.91 -12.67 9.30
N ARG A 165 -7.35 -13.38 10.29
CA ARG A 165 -8.12 -14.37 11.07
C ARG A 165 -9.27 -13.66 11.81
N LYS A 166 -10.48 -14.23 11.75
CA LYS A 166 -11.65 -13.71 12.49
C LYS A 166 -11.51 -14.01 13.99
N GLY A 167 -11.59 -12.96 14.82
CA GLY A 167 -11.64 -13.07 16.29
C GLY A 167 -10.29 -13.24 16.99
N GLY A 168 -10.16 -12.65 18.19
CA GLY A 168 -8.98 -12.69 19.05
C GLY A 168 -8.05 -11.46 18.95
N GLU A 169 -6.91 -11.49 19.64
CA GLU A 169 -5.85 -10.45 19.61
C GLU A 169 -5.09 -10.35 18.26
N ALA A 170 -5.58 -11.00 17.19
CA ALA A 170 -5.12 -10.79 15.83
C ALA A 170 -5.58 -9.41 15.35
N LYS A 171 -5.03 -8.37 15.99
CA LYS A 171 -5.18 -6.97 15.63
C LYS A 171 -4.83 -6.81 14.15
N SER A 172 -5.54 -5.90 13.51
CA SER A 172 -5.17 -5.36 12.21
C SER A 172 -3.67 -5.01 12.18
N VAL A 173 -2.99 -5.43 11.11
CA VAL A 173 -1.54 -5.28 10.94
C VAL A 173 -1.31 -4.28 9.83
N GLY A 174 -0.52 -3.24 10.09
CA GLY A 174 -0.08 -2.30 9.05
C GLY A 174 0.63 -3.03 7.90
N SER A 175 0.20 -2.76 6.67
CA SER A 175 0.79 -3.34 5.45
C SER A 175 1.85 -2.43 4.84
N GLY A 176 2.90 -3.05 4.29
CA GLY A 176 3.75 -2.40 3.31
C GLY A 176 3.05 -2.43 1.96
N VAL A 177 2.68 -1.27 1.42
CA VAL A 177 2.06 -1.16 0.09
C VAL A 177 2.84 -0.14 -0.71
N ILE A 178 3.31 -0.55 -1.89
CA ILE A 178 4.00 0.35 -2.82
C ILE A 178 3.50 0.14 -4.25
N LYS A 179 3.55 1.21 -5.03
CA LYS A 179 3.55 1.13 -6.49
C LYS A 179 5.00 1.02 -6.97
N ALA A 180 5.23 0.16 -7.95
CA ALA A 180 6.54 0.00 -8.60
C ALA A 180 6.36 -0.20 -10.11
N THR A 181 7.36 0.21 -10.88
CA THR A 181 7.42 0.01 -12.34
C THR A 181 8.54 -0.98 -12.63
N ILE A 182 8.20 -2.25 -12.84
CA ILE A 182 9.15 -3.38 -12.86
C ILE A 182 9.07 -4.11 -14.22
N GLY A 183 10.23 -4.45 -14.78
CA GLY A 183 10.35 -5.26 -16.00
C GLY A 183 10.24 -6.76 -15.73
N GLY A 184 9.82 -7.52 -16.75
CA GLY A 184 9.97 -8.97 -16.73
C GLY A 184 11.45 -9.37 -16.82
N ASP A 185 11.76 -10.60 -16.41
CA ASP A 185 13.12 -11.15 -16.54
C ASP A 185 13.57 -11.14 -18.01
N GLY A 186 14.61 -10.38 -18.34
CA GLY A 186 15.10 -10.18 -19.71
C GLY A 186 14.12 -9.44 -20.63
N ASP A 187 13.27 -8.56 -20.07
CA ASP A 187 12.31 -7.75 -20.82
C ASP A 187 12.50 -6.26 -20.57
N ASP A 188 12.69 -5.50 -21.65
CA ASP A 188 12.89 -4.05 -21.60
C ASP A 188 11.59 -3.30 -21.25
N LYS A 189 10.42 -3.93 -21.42
CA LYS A 189 9.13 -3.30 -21.12
C LYS A 189 8.79 -3.46 -19.64
N LYS A 190 8.75 -2.33 -18.94
CA LYS A 190 8.30 -2.25 -17.54
C LYS A 190 6.78 -2.16 -17.43
N ARG A 191 6.23 -2.71 -16.34
CA ARG A 191 4.81 -2.69 -16.00
C ARG A 191 4.61 -2.04 -14.63
N ASP A 192 3.58 -1.21 -14.52
CA ASP A 192 3.15 -0.65 -13.24
C ASP A 192 2.41 -1.72 -12.43
N VAL A 193 2.96 -2.06 -11.27
CA VAL A 193 2.46 -3.08 -10.35
C VAL A 193 2.31 -2.52 -8.95
N MET A 194 1.54 -3.22 -8.13
CA MET A 194 1.52 -3.04 -6.68
C MET A 194 2.17 -4.25 -6.02
N LEU A 195 3.01 -3.94 -5.03
CA LEU A 195 3.59 -4.92 -4.12
C LEU A 195 3.00 -4.69 -2.73
N VAL A 196 2.57 -5.77 -2.09
CA VAL A 196 1.87 -5.73 -0.80
C VAL A 196 2.50 -6.77 0.14
N THR A 197 2.89 -6.38 1.35
CA THR A 197 3.26 -7.32 2.42
C THR A 197 2.13 -7.53 3.40
N LEU A 198 1.75 -8.80 3.60
CA LEU A 198 0.61 -9.18 4.43
C LEU A 198 0.91 -10.43 5.26
N PRO A 199 0.47 -10.48 6.53
CA PRO A 199 0.57 -11.70 7.32
C PRO A 199 -0.36 -12.78 6.78
N VAL A 200 0.17 -13.99 6.62
CA VAL A 200 -0.55 -15.21 6.28
C VAL A 200 -0.51 -16.14 7.48
N TYR A 201 -1.68 -16.66 7.86
CA TYR A 201 -1.84 -17.50 9.04
C TYR A 201 -2.02 -18.97 8.60
N PRO A 202 -1.25 -19.90 9.15
CA PRO A 202 -1.44 -21.32 8.88
C PRO A 202 -2.75 -21.83 9.50
N GLU A 203 -3.38 -22.80 8.83
CA GLU A 203 -4.70 -23.34 9.20
C GLU A 203 -4.70 -24.10 10.54
N LYS A 204 -3.55 -24.67 10.94
CA LYS A 204 -3.39 -25.57 12.10
C LYS A 204 -2.56 -24.99 13.25
N ASP A 205 -2.68 -23.69 13.53
CA ASP A 205 -2.02 -23.11 14.71
C ASP A 205 -3.01 -23.01 15.87
N ASN A 206 -3.03 -24.06 16.68
CA ASN A 206 -3.93 -24.22 17.83
C ASN A 206 -3.35 -23.64 19.13
N GLU A 207 -2.04 -23.36 19.18
CA GLU A 207 -1.35 -22.98 20.41
C GLU A 207 -0.35 -21.84 20.25
N ARG A 208 0.21 -21.64 19.04
CA ARG A 208 0.98 -20.45 18.72
C ARG A 208 0.18 -19.63 17.72
N ARG A 209 0.39 -18.32 17.73
CA ARG A 209 -0.38 -17.39 16.89
C ARG A 209 0.51 -16.89 15.76
N THR A 210 1.31 -17.80 15.19
CA THR A 210 2.43 -17.45 14.30
C THR A 210 1.93 -17.06 12.91
N CYS A 211 2.25 -15.85 12.46
CA CYS A 211 1.95 -15.40 11.10
C CYS A 211 3.23 -15.27 10.28
N LYS A 212 3.21 -15.78 9.05
CA LYS A 212 4.31 -15.55 8.10
C LYS A 212 3.96 -14.32 7.28
N LEU A 213 4.83 -13.31 7.26
CA LEU A 213 4.67 -12.18 6.34
C LEU A 213 4.94 -12.67 4.93
N HIS A 214 4.02 -12.46 4.00
CA HIS A 214 4.16 -12.81 2.59
C HIS A 214 4.21 -11.57 1.72
N LEU A 215 4.90 -11.65 0.59
CA LEU A 215 4.87 -10.66 -0.47
C LEU A 215 3.85 -11.06 -1.54
N TRP A 216 2.97 -10.13 -1.89
CA TRP A 216 1.98 -10.29 -2.94
C TRP A 216 2.28 -9.32 -4.09
N LEU A 217 2.05 -9.79 -5.32
CA LEU A 217 2.16 -9.01 -6.54
C LEU A 217 0.79 -8.88 -7.20
N THR A 218 0.43 -7.68 -7.62
CA THR A 218 -0.77 -7.45 -8.43
C THR A 218 -0.60 -6.34 -9.46
N ASP A 219 -1.27 -6.48 -10.60
CA ASP A 219 -1.46 -5.42 -11.59
C ASP A 219 -2.90 -4.86 -11.59
N ASN A 220 -3.67 -5.09 -10.52
CA ASN A 220 -5.12 -4.83 -10.38
C ASN A 220 -6.04 -5.86 -11.07
N THR A 221 -5.47 -6.82 -11.82
CA THR A 221 -6.22 -7.91 -12.44
C THR A 221 -5.75 -9.25 -11.91
N HIS A 222 -4.47 -9.53 -12.05
CA HIS A 222 -3.80 -10.72 -11.54
C HIS A 222 -3.32 -10.48 -10.11
N ILE A 223 -3.38 -11.52 -9.28
CA ILE A 223 -2.88 -11.49 -7.89
C ILE A 223 -2.10 -12.78 -7.67
N VAL A 224 -0.85 -12.66 -7.24
CA VAL A 224 0.03 -13.80 -7.00
C VAL A 224 0.73 -13.63 -5.65
N ASP A 225 0.69 -14.68 -4.84
CA ASP A 225 1.57 -14.83 -3.68
C ASP A 225 2.98 -15.17 -4.17
N ILE A 226 3.93 -14.28 -3.95
CA ILE A 226 5.34 -14.47 -4.31
C ILE A 226 6.06 -15.37 -3.28
N GLY A 227 5.54 -15.39 -2.05
CA GLY A 227 6.01 -16.24 -0.96
C GLY A 227 6.39 -15.47 0.31
N PRO A 228 6.91 -16.21 1.30
CA PRO A 228 7.24 -15.66 2.61
C PRO A 228 8.43 -14.69 2.55
N VAL A 229 8.35 -13.66 3.38
CA VAL A 229 9.34 -12.60 3.62
C VAL A 229 9.95 -12.74 5.01
N SER A 230 9.15 -13.10 6.01
CA SER A 230 9.62 -13.28 7.40
C SER A 230 10.15 -14.69 7.64
N GLY A 231 10.98 -14.83 8.68
CA GLY A 231 11.48 -16.12 9.13
C GLY A 231 10.39 -17.04 9.68
N GLU A 232 10.72 -18.33 9.85
CA GLU A 232 9.80 -19.29 10.45
C GLU A 232 9.54 -19.01 11.92
N GLY A 233 8.28 -19.12 12.35
CA GLY A 233 7.86 -18.87 13.73
C GLY A 233 7.92 -17.41 14.16
N GLU A 234 8.19 -16.48 13.24
CA GLU A 234 8.09 -15.05 13.52
C GLU A 234 6.64 -14.59 13.57
N ASN A 235 6.40 -13.48 14.27
CA ASN A 235 5.09 -12.87 14.40
C ASN A 235 5.19 -11.40 14.01
N VAL A 236 4.56 -11.03 12.90
CA VAL A 236 4.68 -9.67 12.36
C VAL A 236 3.53 -8.77 12.80
N ALA A 237 3.87 -7.58 13.29
CA ALA A 237 2.92 -6.57 13.76
C ALA A 237 2.67 -5.44 12.75
N ALA A 238 3.68 -5.08 11.98
CA ALA A 238 3.63 -4.06 10.94
C ALA A 238 4.75 -4.30 9.92
N SER A 239 4.56 -3.81 8.69
CA SER A 239 5.58 -3.90 7.64
C SER A 239 5.59 -2.67 6.74
N SER A 240 6.72 -2.42 6.08
CA SER A 240 6.92 -1.41 5.05
C SER A 240 7.77 -1.98 3.93
N LEU A 241 7.53 -1.52 2.71
CA LEU A 241 8.25 -1.91 1.51
C LEU A 241 8.97 -0.71 0.91
N LEU A 242 10.17 -0.95 0.38
CA LEU A 242 10.91 -0.01 -0.43
C LEU A 242 11.39 -0.74 -1.69
N TYR A 243 10.98 -0.23 -2.85
CA TYR A 243 11.58 -0.61 -4.12
C TYR A 243 12.43 0.56 -4.61
N LYS A 244 13.68 0.27 -4.90
CA LYS A 244 14.63 1.20 -5.49
C LYS A 244 14.91 0.73 -6.91
N SER A 245 14.47 1.51 -7.88
CA SER A 245 14.84 1.31 -9.27
C SER A 245 16.33 1.63 -9.46
N GLY A 246 17.03 0.86 -10.29
CA GLY A 246 18.36 1.23 -10.73
C GLY A 246 18.34 2.54 -11.52
N ASN A 247 19.31 3.43 -11.28
CA ASN A 247 19.48 4.62 -12.10
C ASN A 247 20.09 4.24 -13.45
N ASP A 248 19.51 4.74 -14.54
CA ASP A 248 20.16 4.80 -15.85
C ASP A 248 21.30 5.82 -15.80
N VAL A 249 22.45 5.39 -15.27
CA VAL A 249 23.72 6.08 -15.55
C VAL A 249 24.20 5.50 -16.88
N GLU A 250 24.33 6.35 -17.90
CA GLU A 250 24.85 5.94 -19.21
C GLU A 250 26.17 5.16 -19.04
N GLY A 251 26.21 3.92 -19.52
CA GLY A 251 27.44 3.13 -19.65
C GLY A 251 27.59 1.87 -18.78
N GLU A 252 26.64 1.52 -17.90
CA GLU A 252 26.70 0.27 -17.11
C GLU A 252 25.50 -0.66 -17.34
N THR A 253 25.75 -1.94 -17.62
CA THR A 253 24.73 -2.96 -17.83
C THR A 253 23.91 -3.26 -16.57
N ASN A 254 22.63 -3.61 -16.78
CA ASN A 254 21.52 -2.88 -16.16
C ASN A 254 20.53 -3.74 -15.31
N ASP A 255 20.93 -4.89 -14.77
CA ASP A 255 20.03 -5.76 -13.97
C ASP A 255 20.34 -5.86 -12.46
N ASN A 256 21.53 -5.44 -12.02
CA ASN A 256 22.01 -5.59 -10.64
C ASN A 256 21.76 -4.38 -9.72
N LYS A 257 21.03 -3.36 -10.20
CA LYS A 257 20.83 -2.09 -9.46
C LYS A 257 19.46 -1.97 -8.78
N GLU A 258 18.51 -2.84 -9.13
CA GLU A 258 17.19 -2.83 -8.52
C GLU A 258 17.21 -3.57 -7.18
N GLU A 259 16.67 -2.93 -6.14
CA GLU A 259 16.62 -3.50 -4.79
C GLU A 259 15.20 -3.42 -4.26
N LEU A 260 14.67 -4.56 -3.79
CA LEU A 260 13.44 -4.62 -3.01
C LEU A 260 13.80 -4.92 -1.57
N ILE A 261 13.33 -4.09 -0.64
CA ILE A 261 13.62 -4.20 0.79
C ILE A 261 12.31 -4.21 1.56
N ALA A 262 12.17 -5.15 2.50
CA ALA A 262 11.12 -5.13 3.50
C ALA A 262 11.71 -4.74 4.85
N LEU A 263 11.01 -3.85 5.55
CA LEU A 263 11.25 -3.53 6.96
C LEU A 263 10.01 -3.95 7.74
N TYR A 264 10.15 -4.81 8.74
CA TYR A 264 9.00 -5.31 9.50
C TYR A 264 9.28 -5.43 10.99
N GLU A 265 8.22 -5.32 11.76
CA GLU A 265 8.23 -5.46 13.22
C GLU A 265 7.97 -6.93 13.59
N LYS A 266 8.92 -7.53 14.29
CA LYS A 266 8.81 -8.86 14.88
C LYS A 266 8.41 -8.73 16.35
N LYS A 267 7.26 -9.28 16.72
CA LYS A 267 6.82 -9.36 18.12
C LYS A 267 7.78 -10.23 18.93
N GLY A 268 8.11 -9.75 20.12
CA GLY A 268 8.87 -10.52 21.12
C GLY A 268 8.12 -11.79 21.54
N GLY A 269 8.88 -12.80 22.00
CA GLY A 269 8.31 -13.97 22.66
C GLY A 269 7.72 -13.62 24.04
N GLU A 270 7.02 -14.56 24.66
CA GLU A 270 6.49 -14.38 26.03
C GLU A 270 7.59 -13.89 26.99
N GLY A 271 7.32 -12.78 27.68
CA GLY A 271 8.25 -12.16 28.63
C GLY A 271 9.25 -11.15 28.03
N LYS A 272 9.27 -10.94 26.71
CA LYS A 272 10.02 -9.85 26.06
C LYS A 272 9.07 -8.75 25.58
N PRO A 273 8.99 -7.60 26.27
CA PRO A 273 8.02 -6.56 25.93
C PRO A 273 8.39 -5.78 24.66
N SER A 274 9.66 -5.78 24.25
CA SER A 274 10.13 -4.96 23.13
C SER A 274 10.04 -5.70 21.81
N PRO A 275 9.35 -5.16 20.79
CA PRO A 275 9.42 -5.68 19.44
C PRO A 275 10.80 -5.40 18.81
N ASP A 276 11.24 -6.32 17.95
CA ASP A 276 12.47 -6.16 17.15
C ASP A 276 12.11 -5.66 15.74
N MET A 277 12.98 -4.84 15.13
CA MET A 277 12.83 -4.41 13.74
C MET A 277 13.79 -5.18 12.84
N VAL A 278 13.25 -5.83 11.81
CA VAL A 278 14.02 -6.63 10.86
C VAL A 278 13.99 -5.99 9.48
N SER A 279 15.16 -5.82 8.87
CA SER A 279 15.33 -5.36 7.49
C SER A 279 15.85 -6.51 6.62
N VAL A 280 15.15 -6.81 5.53
CA VAL A 280 15.47 -7.94 4.64
C VAL A 280 15.53 -7.45 3.21
N ARG A 281 16.61 -7.81 2.50
CA ARG A 281 16.73 -7.63 1.05
C ARG A 281 16.03 -8.80 0.36
N LEU A 282 15.01 -8.49 -0.43
CA LEU A 282 14.13 -9.44 -1.08
C LEU A 282 14.61 -9.78 -2.49
N THR A 283 15.89 -10.15 -2.62
CA THR A 283 16.52 -10.41 -3.92
C THR A 283 15.87 -11.61 -4.63
N ALA A 284 15.60 -12.69 -3.91
CA ALA A 284 14.98 -13.89 -4.48
C ALA A 284 13.52 -13.65 -4.87
N GLU A 285 12.77 -12.93 -4.04
CA GLU A 285 11.38 -12.58 -4.27
C GLU A 285 11.25 -11.60 -5.44
N LEU A 286 12.15 -10.63 -5.57
CA LEU A 286 12.20 -9.73 -6.72
C LEU A 286 12.44 -10.49 -8.03
N GLN A 287 13.33 -11.49 -8.03
CA GLN A 287 13.52 -12.36 -9.20
C GLN A 287 12.26 -13.18 -9.54
N ARG A 288 11.53 -13.66 -8.53
CA ARG A 288 10.22 -14.32 -8.74
C ARG A 288 9.19 -13.35 -9.31
N VAL A 289 9.13 -12.10 -8.82
CA VAL A 289 8.28 -11.04 -9.41
C VAL A 289 8.59 -10.86 -10.89
N LYS A 290 9.87 -10.68 -11.26
CA LYS A 290 10.30 -10.54 -12.67
C LYS A 290 9.87 -11.74 -13.53
N LYS A 291 9.98 -12.96 -13.00
CA LYS A 291 9.54 -14.20 -13.70
C LYS A 291 8.02 -14.24 -13.88
N VAL A 292 7.24 -13.82 -12.89
CA VAL A 292 5.77 -13.75 -12.98
C VAL A 292 5.36 -12.72 -14.03
N LEU A 293 5.97 -11.53 -14.04
CA LEU A 293 5.66 -10.49 -15.03
C LEU A 293 5.97 -10.92 -16.46
N LYS A 294 7.11 -11.61 -16.67
CA LYS A 294 7.44 -12.24 -17.96
C LYS A 294 6.38 -13.26 -18.39
N THR A 295 5.84 -14.02 -17.44
CA THR A 295 4.81 -15.02 -17.71
C THR A 295 3.48 -14.37 -18.09
N TRP A 296 3.03 -13.35 -17.34
CA TRP A 296 1.81 -12.60 -17.68
C TRP A 296 1.89 -11.99 -19.08
N LYS A 297 3.01 -11.37 -19.43
CA LYS A 297 3.22 -10.83 -20.78
C LYS A 297 3.10 -11.91 -21.87
N LYS A 298 3.74 -13.06 -21.69
CA LYS A 298 3.64 -14.18 -22.65
C LYS A 298 2.20 -14.68 -22.81
N VAL A 299 1.43 -14.72 -21.72
CA VAL A 299 0.01 -15.10 -21.76
C VAL A 299 -0.79 -14.03 -22.50
N ASP A 300 -0.57 -12.75 -22.20
CA ASP A 300 -1.24 -11.62 -22.85
C ASP A 300 -1.00 -11.61 -24.38
N GLU A 301 0.24 -11.84 -24.80
CA GLU A 301 0.63 -11.96 -26.22
C GLU A 301 -0.03 -13.17 -26.89
N ARG A 302 -0.06 -14.32 -26.21
CA ARG A 302 -0.70 -15.54 -26.71
C ARG A 302 -2.21 -15.37 -26.86
N VAL A 303 -2.88 -14.78 -25.89
CA VAL A 303 -4.34 -14.55 -25.96
C VAL A 303 -4.66 -13.53 -27.05
N SER A 304 -3.85 -12.48 -27.16
CA SER A 304 -4.01 -11.48 -28.21
C SER A 304 -3.89 -12.07 -29.63
N SER A 305 -3.02 -13.07 -29.83
CA SER A 305 -2.86 -13.72 -31.14
C SER A 305 -3.96 -14.74 -31.48
N LEU A 306 -4.72 -15.23 -30.49
CA LEU A 306 -5.84 -16.15 -30.75
C LEU A 306 -7.08 -15.45 -31.32
N CYS A 307 -7.30 -14.18 -30.98
CA CYS A 307 -8.50 -13.45 -31.37
C CYS A 307 -8.64 -13.25 -32.89
N PRO A 308 -7.61 -12.83 -33.65
CA PRO A 308 -7.68 -12.75 -35.11
C PRO A 308 -8.00 -14.09 -35.77
N THR A 309 -7.44 -15.19 -35.24
CA THR A 309 -7.64 -16.55 -35.75
C THR A 309 -9.07 -17.04 -35.56
N LEU A 310 -9.74 -16.65 -34.47
CA LEU A 310 -11.16 -16.96 -34.24
C LEU A 310 -12.09 -16.12 -35.12
N LEU A 311 -11.71 -14.88 -35.43
CA LEU A 311 -12.47 -14.02 -36.34
C LEU A 311 -12.43 -14.51 -37.79
N SER A 312 -11.30 -15.04 -38.27
CA SER A 312 -11.20 -15.58 -39.63
C SER A 312 -12.10 -16.80 -39.85
N VAL A 313 -12.45 -17.54 -38.78
CA VAL A 313 -13.34 -18.71 -38.82
C VAL A 313 -14.82 -18.32 -38.70
N LYS A 314 -15.17 -17.24 -37.99
CA LYS A 314 -16.58 -16.87 -37.68
C LYS A 314 -17.16 -15.71 -38.48
N GLY A 315 -16.38 -14.99 -39.28
CA GLY A 315 -16.88 -14.10 -40.34
C GLY A 315 -17.70 -12.86 -39.95
N THR A 316 -18.02 -12.60 -38.66
CA THR A 316 -19.03 -11.57 -38.30
C THR A 316 -18.68 -10.66 -37.11
N SER A 317 -17.43 -10.23 -36.91
CA SER A 317 -17.15 -9.21 -35.87
C SER A 317 -16.17 -8.12 -36.31
N ALA A 318 -16.41 -6.90 -35.82
CA ALA A 318 -15.67 -5.69 -36.15
C ALA A 318 -14.16 -5.85 -35.85
N ALA A 319 -13.32 -5.51 -36.83
CA ALA A 319 -11.86 -5.64 -36.80
C ALA A 319 -11.19 -5.01 -35.55
N THR A 320 -11.85 -4.06 -34.89
CA THR A 320 -11.39 -3.36 -33.68
C THR A 320 -11.58 -4.13 -32.38
N ALA A 321 -12.30 -5.26 -32.37
CA ALA A 321 -12.48 -6.09 -31.17
C ALA A 321 -11.21 -6.87 -30.79
N CYS A 322 -10.34 -7.16 -31.77
CA CYS A 322 -9.11 -7.94 -31.56
C CYS A 322 -7.82 -7.11 -31.51
N SER A 323 -7.90 -5.79 -31.34
CA SER A 323 -6.68 -4.98 -31.17
C SER A 323 -5.92 -5.37 -29.89
N ALA A 324 -4.59 -5.48 -29.97
CA ALA A 324 -3.73 -5.82 -28.84
C ALA A 324 -4.08 -4.97 -27.59
N GLY A 325 -4.22 -5.63 -26.43
CA GLY A 325 -4.58 -4.99 -25.16
C GLY A 325 -6.08 -4.86 -24.87
N LYS A 326 -6.98 -4.86 -25.86
CA LYS A 326 -8.44 -4.86 -25.57
C LYS A 326 -8.95 -6.23 -25.11
N ILE A 327 -8.36 -7.31 -25.63
CA ILE A 327 -8.82 -8.68 -25.33
C ILE A 327 -8.34 -9.14 -23.96
N THR A 328 -7.17 -8.67 -23.51
CA THR A 328 -6.54 -9.11 -22.25
C THR A 328 -6.90 -8.21 -21.08
N ALA A 329 -7.62 -7.11 -21.32
CA ALA A 329 -8.13 -6.25 -20.26
C ALA A 329 -9.10 -7.05 -19.36
N GLY A 330 -8.76 -7.17 -18.08
CA GLY A 330 -9.55 -7.94 -17.11
C GLY A 330 -9.41 -9.46 -17.22
N LEU A 331 -8.46 -9.97 -18.02
CA LEU A 331 -8.15 -11.41 -18.03
C LEU A 331 -7.44 -11.79 -16.73
N VAL A 332 -8.11 -12.54 -15.85
CA VAL A 332 -7.56 -12.94 -14.54
C VAL A 332 -6.79 -14.27 -14.60
N GLY A 333 -7.15 -15.17 -15.52
CA GLY A 333 -6.53 -16.48 -15.64
C GLY A 333 -6.80 -17.15 -16.99
N PHE A 334 -5.87 -18.00 -17.42
CA PHE A 334 -5.94 -18.69 -18.71
C PHE A 334 -5.48 -20.13 -18.57
N PHE A 335 -6.43 -21.08 -18.61
CA PHE A 335 -6.15 -22.51 -18.54
C PHE A 335 -5.84 -23.05 -19.94
N VAL A 336 -4.64 -23.58 -20.12
CA VAL A 336 -4.24 -24.27 -21.35
C VAL A 336 -3.68 -25.64 -21.02
N ARG A 337 -3.88 -26.59 -21.93
CA ARG A 337 -3.23 -27.90 -21.85
C ARG A 337 -1.72 -27.68 -21.97
N GLN A 338 -0.99 -28.01 -20.92
CA GLN A 338 0.47 -28.04 -20.96
C GLN A 338 0.86 -29.25 -21.82
N LEU A 339 1.28 -29.01 -23.05
CA LEU A 339 1.96 -30.03 -23.84
C LEU A 339 3.35 -30.16 -23.22
N LEU A 340 3.51 -31.18 -22.37
CA LEU A 340 4.81 -31.70 -21.95
C LEU A 340 5.54 -32.29 -23.16
#